data_AF-A0A2T4J9E0-F1
#
_entry.id   AF-A0A2T4J9E0-F1
#
_cell.length_a   1.000
_cell.length_b   1.000
_cell.length_c   1.000
_cell.angle_alpha   90.00
_cell.angle_beta   90.00
_cell.angle_gamma   90.00
#
_symmetry.space_group_name_H-M   'P 1'
#
loop_
_entity.id
_entity.type
_entity.pdbx_description
1 polymer ?
#
loop_
_entity_poly.entity_id
_entity_poly.type
_entity_poly.pdbx_seq_one_letter_code
_entity_poly.pdbx_strand_id
1 'polypeptide(L)'
;MTDQTKATRRDEVLFAFHRECAIPTLNQIINWTQRYPEFADDIRAHAGVMRDWAANEEAEEEVFDELMMNRARSRALNAIYNAQAIEQNNIQAAPETTFDQLLSGAGLDTRQLGRAIDIGRDVLSDLFRGRMSPPIGPRLVKALLDQLKATRVQFDRALAYAQSHPSMGHAKASQQPTIVQCSYEESIRRSSMSPERKSYWLEED
;
A
#
# COMPACT_ATOMS: atom_id res chain seq x y z
N MET A 1 -0.08 -54.00 -14.33
CA MET A 1 1.40 -54.11 -14.32
C MET A 1 2.05 -53.82 -15.67
N THR A 2 1.35 -53.98 -16.81
CA THR A 2 1.87 -53.75 -18.18
C THR A 2 1.92 -52.28 -18.62
N ASP A 3 1.02 -51.43 -18.11
CA ASP A 3 1.01 -49.99 -18.48
C ASP A 3 2.17 -49.21 -17.87
N GLN A 4 2.60 -49.58 -16.66
CA GLN A 4 3.70 -48.89 -15.98
C GLN A 4 5.04 -49.15 -16.67
N THR A 5 5.28 -50.37 -17.16
CA THR A 5 6.44 -50.70 -18.00
C THR A 5 6.44 -49.96 -19.34
N LYS A 6 5.25 -49.69 -19.92
CA LYS A 6 5.14 -48.93 -21.18
C LYS A 6 5.42 -47.44 -20.96
N ALA A 7 4.95 -46.88 -19.85
CA ALA A 7 5.22 -45.49 -19.47
C ALA A 7 6.72 -45.25 -19.21
N THR A 8 7.38 -46.13 -18.43
CA THR A 8 8.83 -46.03 -18.19
C THR A 8 9.64 -46.10 -19.49
N ARG A 9 9.26 -47.01 -20.40
CA ARG A 9 9.94 -47.14 -21.71
C ARG A 9 9.71 -45.92 -22.61
N ARG A 10 8.52 -45.30 -22.57
CA ARG A 10 8.25 -44.05 -23.30
C ARG A 10 9.18 -42.93 -22.83
N ASP A 11 9.28 -42.75 -21.52
CA ASP A 11 10.05 -41.66 -20.93
C ASP A 11 11.55 -41.83 -21.20
N GLU A 12 12.06 -43.07 -21.19
CA GLU A 12 13.44 -43.39 -21.60
C GLU A 12 13.72 -43.03 -23.07
N VAL A 13 12.78 -43.32 -23.98
CA VAL A 13 12.92 -43.02 -25.41
C VAL A 13 12.88 -41.50 -25.65
N LEU A 14 11.97 -40.78 -25.00
CA LEU A 14 11.88 -39.31 -25.11
C LEU A 14 13.12 -38.63 -24.53
N PHE A 15 13.65 -39.14 -23.41
CA PHE A 15 14.90 -38.64 -22.83
C PHE A 15 16.10 -38.87 -23.75
N ALA A 16 16.18 -40.05 -24.38
CA ALA A 16 17.23 -40.34 -25.36
C ALA A 16 17.12 -39.43 -26.60
N PHE A 17 15.90 -39.16 -27.07
CA PHE A 17 15.63 -38.24 -28.17
C PHE A 17 16.08 -36.80 -27.84
N HIS A 18 15.73 -36.29 -26.66
CA HIS A 18 16.16 -34.95 -26.20
C HIS A 18 17.69 -34.84 -26.08
N ARG A 19 18.36 -35.91 -25.66
CA ARG A 19 19.84 -35.92 -25.52
C ARG A 19 20.55 -35.93 -26.87
N GLU A 20 19.99 -36.60 -27.87
CA GLU A 20 20.61 -36.72 -29.19
C GLU A 20 20.28 -35.53 -30.11
N CYS A 21 19.12 -34.91 -29.93
CA CYS A 21 18.64 -33.80 -30.77
C CYS A 21 18.33 -32.57 -29.91
N ALA A 22 19.20 -31.56 -29.92
CA ALA A 22 18.92 -30.28 -29.25
C ALA A 22 17.86 -29.43 -29.99
N ILE A 23 17.90 -29.43 -31.33
CA ILE A 23 16.86 -28.86 -32.19
C ILE A 23 16.53 -29.92 -33.25
N PRO A 24 15.43 -30.67 -33.11
CA PRO A 24 15.16 -31.81 -33.96
C PRO A 24 14.84 -31.38 -35.39
N THR A 25 15.62 -31.88 -36.35
CA THR A 25 15.35 -31.71 -37.79
C THR A 25 14.31 -32.73 -38.29
N LEU A 26 13.66 -32.43 -39.41
CA LEU A 26 12.63 -33.31 -39.99
C LEU A 26 13.13 -34.75 -40.21
N ASN A 27 14.37 -34.90 -40.71
CA ASN A 27 14.97 -36.20 -40.97
C ASN A 27 15.23 -36.99 -39.68
N GLN A 28 15.58 -36.31 -38.59
CA GLN A 28 15.78 -36.95 -37.28
C GLN A 28 14.44 -37.41 -36.69
N ILE A 29 13.39 -36.60 -36.80
CA ILE A 29 12.04 -36.98 -36.36
C ILE A 29 11.55 -38.22 -37.13
N ILE A 30 11.76 -38.26 -38.45
CA ILE A 30 11.38 -39.42 -39.28
C ILE A 30 12.16 -40.68 -38.85
N ASN A 31 13.47 -40.58 -38.64
CA ASN A 31 14.28 -41.73 -38.22
C ASN A 31 13.84 -42.27 -36.84
N TRP A 32 13.62 -41.37 -35.87
CA TRP A 32 13.18 -41.75 -34.52
C TRP A 32 11.77 -42.33 -34.49
N THR A 33 10.84 -41.80 -35.29
CA THR A 33 9.48 -42.35 -35.40
C THR A 33 9.42 -43.69 -36.15
N GLN A 34 10.38 -43.97 -37.04
CA GLN A 34 10.54 -45.31 -37.63
C GLN A 34 11.16 -46.32 -36.66
N ARG A 35 12.06 -45.87 -35.79
CA ARG A 35 12.73 -46.72 -34.80
C ARG A 35 11.83 -47.08 -33.61
N TYR A 36 10.93 -46.17 -33.23
CA TYR A 36 9.97 -46.35 -32.14
C TYR A 36 8.56 -45.96 -32.59
N PRO A 37 7.92 -46.76 -33.46
CA PRO A 37 6.59 -46.46 -33.99
C PRO A 37 5.52 -46.40 -32.89
N GLU A 38 5.70 -47.12 -31.79
CA GLU A 38 4.78 -47.12 -30.65
C GLU A 38 4.68 -45.78 -29.89
N PHE A 39 5.65 -44.88 -30.09
CA PHE A 39 5.72 -43.56 -29.43
C PHE A 39 5.83 -42.41 -30.44
N ALA A 40 5.44 -42.65 -31.70
CA ALA A 40 5.66 -41.70 -32.79
C ALA A 40 4.94 -40.34 -32.57
N ASP A 41 3.75 -40.36 -31.97
CA ASP A 41 2.99 -39.14 -31.68
C ASP A 41 3.62 -38.33 -30.55
N ASP A 42 4.12 -38.99 -29.50
CA ASP A 42 4.83 -38.35 -28.38
C ASP A 42 6.14 -37.70 -28.87
N ILE A 43 6.89 -38.38 -29.74
CA ILE A 43 8.13 -37.85 -30.35
C ILE A 43 7.84 -36.59 -31.17
N ARG A 44 6.76 -36.58 -31.97
CA ARG A 44 6.37 -35.39 -32.76
C ARG A 44 5.92 -34.23 -31.86
N ALA A 45 5.17 -34.50 -30.80
CA ALA A 45 4.71 -33.49 -29.86
C ALA A 45 5.89 -32.80 -29.17
N HIS A 46 6.85 -33.59 -28.66
CA HIS A 46 8.06 -33.06 -28.04
C HIS A 46 8.95 -32.31 -29.03
N ALA A 47 9.08 -32.80 -30.27
CA ALA A 47 9.82 -32.09 -31.30
C ALA A 47 9.22 -30.71 -31.64
N GLY A 48 7.88 -30.58 -31.60
CA GLY A 48 7.19 -29.31 -31.75
C GLY A 48 7.53 -28.33 -30.63
N VAL A 49 7.41 -28.78 -29.37
CA VAL A 49 7.74 -27.96 -28.18
C VAL A 49 9.19 -27.46 -28.23
N MET A 50 10.14 -28.32 -28.60
CA MET A 50 11.55 -27.93 -28.70
C MET A 50 11.81 -26.87 -29.77
N ARG A 51 11.07 -26.94 -30.89
CA ARG A 51 11.20 -25.97 -31.98
C ARG A 51 10.54 -24.63 -31.65
N ASP A 52 9.41 -24.65 -30.95
CA ASP A 52 8.75 -23.45 -30.46
C ASP A 52 9.61 -22.74 -29.39
N TRP A 53 10.28 -23.49 -28.52
CA TRP A 53 11.22 -22.93 -27.55
C TRP A 53 12.45 -22.31 -28.24
N ALA A 54 13.04 -22.99 -29.22
CA ALA A 54 14.16 -22.43 -29.98
C ALA A 54 13.76 -21.16 -30.75
N ALA A 55 12.53 -21.10 -31.30
CA ALA A 55 12.02 -19.91 -31.97
C ALA A 55 11.75 -18.74 -31.01
N ASN A 56 11.37 -19.02 -29.76
CA ASN A 56 11.18 -18.00 -28.73
C ASN A 56 12.51 -17.51 -28.13
N GLU A 57 13.52 -18.39 -27.96
CA GLU A 57 14.86 -17.98 -27.52
C GLU A 57 15.53 -17.03 -28.53
N GLU A 58 15.36 -17.26 -29.84
CA GLU A 58 15.81 -16.32 -30.88
C GLU A 58 15.04 -14.99 -30.88
N ALA A 59 13.84 -14.95 -30.27
CA ALA A 59 13.04 -13.73 -30.13
C ALA A 59 13.35 -12.94 -28.84
N GLU A 60 14.02 -13.56 -27.85
CA GLU A 60 14.31 -12.95 -26.54
C GLU A 60 15.63 -12.17 -26.47
N GLU A 61 16.41 -12.07 -27.56
CA GLU A 61 17.45 -11.03 -27.69
C GLU A 61 16.83 -9.65 -28.02
N GLU A 62 15.80 -9.23 -27.27
CA GLU A 62 15.48 -7.81 -27.17
C GLU A 62 16.61 -7.14 -26.38
N VAL A 63 17.61 -6.65 -27.11
CA VAL A 63 18.64 -5.75 -26.57
C VAL A 63 17.91 -4.57 -25.93
N PHE A 64 17.78 -4.59 -24.61
CA PHE A 64 17.30 -3.44 -23.84
C PHE A 64 18.23 -2.27 -24.15
N ASP A 65 17.78 -1.38 -25.03
CA ASP A 65 18.53 -0.21 -25.44
C ASP A 65 18.91 0.61 -24.19
N GLU A 66 20.20 0.84 -23.96
CA GLU A 66 20.73 1.60 -22.84
C GLU A 66 20.06 2.98 -22.73
N LEU A 67 19.57 3.49 -23.86
CA LEU A 67 18.81 4.72 -23.97
C LEU A 67 17.41 4.63 -23.33
N MET A 68 16.73 3.47 -23.36
CA MET A 68 15.48 3.21 -22.63
C MET A 68 15.73 3.18 -21.12
N MET A 69 16.79 2.51 -20.66
CA MET A 69 17.17 2.48 -19.23
C MET A 69 17.47 3.87 -18.69
N ASN A 70 18.24 4.67 -19.45
CA ASN A 70 18.57 6.04 -19.04
C ASN A 70 17.33 6.95 -18.98
N ARG A 71 16.37 6.79 -19.90
CA ARG A 71 15.09 7.50 -19.86
C ARG A 71 14.23 7.07 -18.67
N ALA A 72 14.15 5.78 -18.38
CA ALA A 72 13.42 5.26 -17.23
C ALA A 72 14.00 5.80 -15.91
N ARG A 73 15.33 5.77 -15.78
CA ARG A 73 16.05 6.32 -14.61
C ARG A 73 15.81 7.83 -14.45
N SER A 74 15.88 8.58 -15.54
CA SER A 74 15.62 10.03 -15.53
C SER A 74 14.18 10.35 -15.12
N ARG A 75 13.20 9.58 -15.61
CA ARG A 75 11.79 9.75 -15.22
C ARG A 75 11.57 9.42 -13.74
N ALA A 76 12.18 8.35 -13.24
CA ALA A 76 12.09 7.99 -11.83
C ALA A 76 12.70 9.06 -10.91
N LEU A 77 13.89 9.56 -11.24
CA LEU A 77 14.54 10.63 -10.47
C LEU A 77 13.75 11.93 -10.53
N ASN A 78 13.22 12.32 -11.69
CA ASN A 78 12.35 13.49 -11.81
C ASN A 78 11.07 13.33 -11.01
N ALA A 79 10.46 12.13 -10.97
CA ALA A 79 9.28 11.89 -10.15
C ALA A 79 9.58 12.05 -8.65
N ILE A 80 10.72 11.52 -8.18
CA ILE A 80 11.16 11.68 -6.78
C ILE A 80 11.44 13.16 -6.47
N TYR A 81 12.19 13.85 -7.33
CA TYR A 81 12.53 15.25 -7.15
C TYR A 81 11.29 16.14 -7.16
N ASN A 82 10.34 15.90 -8.08
CA ASN A 82 9.09 16.65 -8.13
C ASN A 82 8.21 16.37 -6.90
N ALA A 83 8.15 15.12 -6.42
CA ALA A 83 7.44 14.80 -5.17
C ALA A 83 8.03 15.55 -3.97
N GLN A 84 9.36 15.58 -3.85
CA GLN A 84 10.06 16.33 -2.81
C GLN A 84 9.87 17.84 -2.95
N ALA A 85 9.87 18.37 -4.18
CA ALA A 85 9.63 19.78 -4.44
C ALA A 85 8.18 20.19 -4.17
N ILE A 86 7.20 19.29 -4.38
CA ILE A 86 5.81 19.51 -3.98
C ILE A 86 5.71 19.54 -2.45
N GLU A 87 6.34 18.60 -1.75
CA GLU A 87 6.39 18.62 -0.27
C GLU A 87 7.06 19.91 0.26
N GLN A 88 8.17 20.34 -0.33
CA GLN A 88 8.89 21.56 0.07
C GLN A 88 8.15 22.84 -0.29
N ASN A 89 7.46 22.91 -1.43
CA ASN A 89 6.60 24.05 -1.76
C ASN A 89 5.34 24.09 -0.89
N ASN A 90 4.82 22.93 -0.44
CA ASN A 90 3.73 22.89 0.53
C ASN A 90 4.16 23.44 1.90
N ILE A 91 5.44 23.27 2.28
CA ILE A 91 6.00 23.88 3.50
C ILE A 91 6.06 25.43 3.40
N GLN A 92 6.05 26.00 2.20
CA GLN A 92 6.11 27.47 1.98
C GLN A 92 4.76 28.11 1.65
N ALA A 93 3.69 27.33 1.47
CA ALA A 93 2.35 27.84 1.15
C ALA A 93 1.56 28.21 2.43
N ALA A 94 1.79 29.42 2.95
CA ALA A 94 1.12 30.01 4.12
C ALA A 94 1.28 29.22 5.44
N PRO A 95 1.24 29.88 6.61
CA PRO A 95 1.25 29.16 7.88
C PRO A 95 -0.11 28.47 8.06
N GLU A 96 -0.25 27.26 7.52
CA GLU A 96 -1.41 26.41 7.78
C GLU A 96 -1.45 26.15 9.30
N THR A 97 -2.40 26.82 9.95
CA THR A 97 -2.49 26.88 11.41
C THR A 97 -2.77 25.47 11.92
N THR A 98 -1.73 24.76 12.32
CA THR A 98 -1.83 23.37 12.78
C THR A 98 -2.22 23.34 14.26
N PHE A 99 -2.86 22.27 14.74
CA PHE A 99 -3.14 22.11 16.18
C PHE A 99 -1.88 22.22 17.04
N ASP A 100 -0.73 21.73 16.56
CA ASP A 100 0.55 21.87 17.24
C ASP A 100 1.01 23.34 17.37
N GLN A 101 0.71 24.18 16.37
CA GLN A 101 0.99 25.62 16.42
C GLN A 101 0.06 26.34 17.41
N LEU A 102 -1.23 25.96 17.45
CA LEU A 102 -2.18 26.48 18.43
C LEU A 102 -1.80 26.10 19.87
N LEU A 103 -1.39 24.85 20.08
CA LEU A 103 -0.88 24.35 21.37
C LEU A 103 0.39 25.08 21.80
N SER A 104 1.36 25.21 20.89
CA SER A 104 2.62 25.93 21.15
C SER A 104 2.38 27.41 21.43
N GLY A 105 1.45 28.05 20.71
CA GLY A 105 1.06 29.44 20.95
C GLY A 105 0.37 29.66 22.30
N ALA A 106 -0.38 28.67 22.78
CA ALA A 106 -0.98 28.68 24.12
C ALA A 106 -0.01 28.24 25.23
N GLY A 107 1.17 27.71 24.88
CA GLY A 107 2.11 27.13 25.84
C GLY A 107 1.58 25.87 26.53
N LEU A 108 0.65 25.15 25.88
CA LEU A 108 -0.02 23.98 26.42
C LEU A 108 0.41 22.72 25.67
N ASP A 109 0.64 21.64 26.41
CA ASP A 109 0.76 20.30 25.83
C ASP A 109 -0.62 19.61 25.77
N THR A 110 -0.79 18.64 24.86
CA THR A 110 -2.02 17.84 24.69
C THR A 110 -2.52 17.25 26.01
N ARG A 111 -1.59 16.82 26.88
CA ARG A 111 -1.92 16.30 28.21
C ARG A 111 -2.46 17.38 29.15
N GLN A 112 -1.87 18.57 29.11
CA GLN A 112 -2.28 19.70 29.95
C GLN A 112 -3.64 20.22 29.50
N LEU A 113 -3.87 20.30 28.19
CA LEU A 113 -5.16 20.65 27.60
C LEU A 113 -6.28 19.70 28.02
N GLY A 114 -6.03 18.38 27.94
CA GLY A 114 -7.01 17.37 28.38
C GLY A 114 -7.35 17.48 29.87
N ARG A 115 -6.38 17.82 30.72
CA ARG A 115 -6.62 18.06 32.15
C ARG A 115 -7.37 19.37 32.42
N ALA A 116 -7.07 20.42 31.66
CA ALA A 116 -7.69 21.73 31.84
C ALA A 116 -9.18 21.73 31.45
N ILE A 117 -9.51 21.02 30.37
CA ILE A 117 -10.89 20.91 29.86
C ILE A 117 -11.61 19.69 30.47
N ASP A 118 -10.90 18.84 31.21
CA ASP A 118 -11.44 17.61 31.76
C ASP A 118 -12.01 16.68 30.67
N ILE A 119 -11.23 16.47 29.60
CA ILE A 119 -11.54 15.56 28.49
C ILE A 119 -10.48 14.47 28.31
N GLY A 120 -10.92 13.29 27.90
CA GLY A 120 -10.06 12.15 27.63
C GLY A 120 -9.00 12.46 26.56
N ARG A 121 -7.74 12.08 26.83
CA ARG A 121 -6.62 12.25 25.90
C ARG A 121 -6.87 11.57 24.56
N ASP A 122 -7.58 10.45 24.56
CA ASP A 122 -7.88 9.69 23.34
C ASP A 122 -8.75 10.50 22.38
N VAL A 123 -9.72 11.27 22.90
CA VAL A 123 -10.59 12.14 22.11
C VAL A 123 -9.80 13.28 21.46
N LEU A 124 -8.91 13.93 22.23
CA LEU A 124 -8.01 14.95 21.70
C LEU A 124 -7.04 14.38 20.65
N SER A 125 -6.56 13.15 20.87
CA SER A 125 -5.68 12.48 19.91
C SER A 125 -6.41 12.12 18.62
N ASP A 126 -7.68 11.72 18.70
CA ASP A 126 -8.53 11.45 17.54
C ASP A 126 -8.81 12.74 16.75
N LEU A 127 -9.00 13.86 17.45
CA LEU A 127 -9.19 15.18 16.85
C LEU A 127 -7.92 15.67 16.13
N PHE A 128 -6.79 15.73 16.83
CA PHE A 128 -5.54 16.29 16.30
C PHE A 128 -4.94 15.45 15.17
N ARG A 129 -5.22 14.15 15.14
CA ARG A 129 -4.79 13.24 14.06
C ARG A 129 -5.74 13.20 12.88
N GLY A 130 -6.80 14.01 12.88
CA GLY A 130 -7.78 14.06 11.79
C GLY A 130 -8.65 12.81 11.67
N ARG A 131 -8.74 11.99 12.73
CA ARG A 131 -9.59 10.79 12.74
C ARG A 131 -11.04 11.12 13.08
N MET A 132 -11.29 12.26 13.72
CA MET A 132 -12.63 12.71 14.09
C MET A 132 -13.35 13.37 12.92
N SER A 133 -14.51 12.85 12.54
CA SER A 133 -15.38 13.47 11.54
C SER A 133 -16.26 14.56 12.17
N PRO A 134 -16.52 15.69 11.47
CA PRO A 134 -17.53 16.66 11.89
C PRO A 134 -18.93 16.03 11.76
N PRO A 135 -19.95 16.51 12.50
CA PRO A 135 -19.93 17.65 13.42
C PRO A 135 -19.31 17.31 14.79
N ILE A 136 -18.48 18.21 15.31
CA ILE A 136 -17.94 18.14 16.67
C ILE A 136 -18.89 18.88 17.61
N GLY A 137 -19.14 18.31 18.80
CA GLY A 137 -20.04 18.91 19.79
C GLY A 137 -19.67 20.36 20.14
N PRO A 138 -20.65 21.28 20.25
CA PRO A 138 -20.39 22.71 20.45
C PRO A 138 -19.74 23.00 21.81
N ARG A 139 -20.04 22.22 22.86
CA ARG A 139 -19.36 22.30 24.16
C ARG A 139 -17.85 22.09 24.02
N LEU A 140 -17.44 21.06 23.27
CA LEU A 140 -16.01 20.75 23.10
C LEU A 140 -15.30 21.85 22.31
N VAL A 141 -15.92 22.32 21.22
CA VAL A 141 -15.35 23.41 20.42
C VAL A 141 -15.18 24.67 21.27
N LYS A 142 -16.19 25.04 22.06
CA LYS A 142 -16.12 26.21 22.95
C LYS A 142 -14.99 26.07 23.97
N ALA A 143 -14.90 24.94 24.66
CA ALA A 143 -13.85 24.70 25.64
C ALA A 143 -12.43 24.74 25.02
N LEU A 144 -12.28 24.21 23.81
CA LEU A 144 -11.01 24.27 23.08
C LEU A 144 -10.66 25.70 22.67
N LEU A 145 -11.61 26.50 22.18
CA LEU A 145 -11.38 27.89 21.81
C LEU A 145 -11.01 28.74 23.02
N ASP A 146 -11.71 28.56 24.14
CA ASP A 146 -11.45 29.28 25.40
C ASP A 146 -10.04 28.97 25.93
N GLN A 147 -9.64 27.70 25.91
CA GLN A 147 -8.36 27.26 26.46
C GLN A 147 -7.17 27.52 25.53
N LEU A 148 -7.35 27.38 24.21
CA LEU A 148 -6.31 27.65 23.21
C LEU A 148 -6.21 29.14 22.86
N LYS A 149 -7.13 29.98 23.37
CA LYS A 149 -7.26 31.41 23.01
C LYS A 149 -7.28 31.62 21.50
N ALA A 150 -7.91 30.69 20.79
CA ALA A 150 -7.95 30.66 19.34
C ALA A 150 -9.33 31.08 18.83
N THR A 151 -9.39 31.58 17.60
CA THR A 151 -10.65 31.90 16.93
C THR A 151 -11.24 30.67 16.26
N ARG A 152 -12.57 30.59 16.13
CA ARG A 152 -13.27 29.50 15.42
C ARG A 152 -12.71 29.23 14.03
N VAL A 153 -12.36 30.28 13.28
CA VAL A 153 -11.73 30.18 11.95
C VAL A 153 -10.36 29.49 12.00
N GLN A 154 -9.56 29.73 13.03
CA GLN A 154 -8.25 29.08 13.20
C GLN A 154 -8.43 27.60 13.55
N PHE A 155 -9.42 27.28 14.40
CA PHE A 155 -9.78 25.91 14.73
C PHE A 155 -10.28 25.12 13.50
N ASP A 156 -11.19 25.70 12.71
CA ASP A 156 -11.72 25.03 11.52
C ASP A 156 -10.63 24.81 10.46
N ARG A 157 -9.67 25.74 10.32
CA ARG A 157 -8.48 25.56 9.47
C ARG A 157 -7.58 24.44 9.97
N ALA A 158 -7.31 24.38 11.28
CA ALA A 158 -6.52 23.32 11.89
C ALA A 158 -7.18 21.95 11.72
N LEU A 159 -8.51 21.89 11.85
CA LEU A 159 -9.30 20.68 11.63
C LEU A 159 -9.23 20.21 10.17
N ALA A 160 -9.41 21.13 9.22
CA ALA A 160 -9.31 20.82 7.80
C ALA A 160 -7.92 20.29 7.43
N TYR A 161 -6.86 20.90 8.00
CA TYR A 161 -5.49 20.43 7.82
C TYR A 161 -5.25 19.03 8.41
N ALA A 162 -5.75 18.77 9.62
CA ALA A 162 -5.63 17.46 10.25
C ALA A 162 -6.36 16.37 9.44
N GLN A 163 -7.52 16.69 8.86
CA GLN A 163 -8.28 15.76 8.02
C GLN A 163 -7.64 15.50 6.66
N SER A 164 -6.93 16.47 6.07
CA SER A 164 -6.17 16.27 4.83
C SER A 164 -4.86 15.50 5.06
N HIS A 165 -4.31 15.55 6.29
CA HIS A 165 -3.08 14.86 6.68
C HIS A 165 -3.28 13.93 7.89
N PRO A 166 -4.12 12.88 7.76
CA PRO A 166 -4.41 11.98 8.86
C PRO A 166 -3.15 11.20 9.27
N SER A 167 -2.78 11.30 10.55
CA SER A 167 -1.57 10.64 11.08
C SER A 167 -1.92 9.43 11.94
N MET A 168 -1.41 8.25 11.55
CA MET A 168 -1.55 7.00 12.30
C MET A 168 -0.52 6.83 13.43
N GLY A 169 0.42 7.79 13.58
CA GLY A 169 1.58 7.63 14.45
C GLY A 169 2.46 6.43 14.04
N HIS A 170 3.27 5.90 14.96
CA HIS A 170 4.06 4.69 14.71
C HIS A 170 3.15 3.45 14.72
N ALA A 171 2.53 3.14 13.58
CA ALA A 171 1.82 1.88 13.38
C ALA A 171 2.83 0.72 13.40
N LYS A 172 2.73 -0.16 14.40
CA LYS A 172 3.55 -1.38 14.52
C LYS A 172 3.01 -2.58 13.72
N ALA A 173 1.95 -2.39 12.94
CA ALA A 173 1.29 -3.45 12.19
C ALA A 173 1.83 -3.52 10.75
N SER A 174 2.05 -4.75 10.26
CA SER A 174 2.56 -5.06 8.92
C SER A 174 1.49 -5.02 7.81
N GLN A 175 0.24 -4.69 8.15
CA GLN A 175 -0.86 -4.57 7.20
C GLN A 175 -1.05 -3.12 6.73
N GLN A 176 -1.62 -2.96 5.55
CA GLN A 176 -1.88 -1.67 4.92
C GLN A 176 -2.75 -0.80 5.88
N PRO A 177 -2.30 0.39 6.26
CA PRO A 177 -2.96 1.18 7.31
C PRO A 177 -4.29 1.75 6.79
N THR A 178 -5.41 1.23 7.29
CA THR A 178 -6.74 1.81 7.05
C THR A 178 -7.03 2.85 8.12
N ILE A 179 -7.14 4.12 7.73
CA ILE A 179 -7.59 5.19 8.62
C ILE A 179 -9.11 5.12 8.71
N VAL A 180 -9.63 4.55 9.79
CA VAL A 180 -11.06 4.56 10.08
C VAL A 180 -11.41 5.91 10.72
N GLN A 181 -12.18 6.73 10.02
CA GLN A 181 -12.76 7.95 10.59
C GLN A 181 -13.81 7.55 11.65
N CYS A 182 -13.79 8.20 12.80
CA CYS A 182 -14.75 7.99 13.88
C CYS A 182 -15.57 9.26 14.12
N SER A 183 -16.86 9.07 14.44
CA SER A 183 -17.71 10.19 14.83
C SER A 183 -17.32 10.76 16.19
N TYR A 184 -17.70 12.02 16.46
CA TYR A 184 -17.54 12.65 17.77
C TYR A 184 -18.14 11.81 18.90
N GLU A 185 -19.36 11.30 18.72
CA GLU A 185 -20.04 10.47 19.72
C GLU A 185 -19.31 9.16 19.97
N GLU A 186 -18.88 8.49 18.91
CA GLU A 186 -18.16 7.21 19.01
C GLU A 186 -16.81 7.38 19.71
N SER A 187 -16.10 8.49 19.44
CA SER A 187 -14.85 8.81 20.14
C SER A 187 -15.09 9.03 21.64
N ILE A 188 -16.15 9.74 22.02
CA ILE A 188 -16.49 9.93 23.44
C ILE A 188 -16.92 8.62 24.09
N ARG A 189 -17.77 7.82 23.44
CA ARG A 189 -18.22 6.52 23.97
C ARG A 189 -17.04 5.57 24.18
N ARG A 190 -16.06 5.54 23.26
CA ARG A 190 -14.83 4.74 23.34
C ARG A 190 -13.84 5.24 24.40
N SER A 191 -13.89 6.52 24.76
CA SER A 191 -12.93 7.11 25.70
C SER A 191 -12.96 6.44 27.09
N SER A 192 -11.85 6.54 27.82
CA SER A 192 -11.73 6.03 29.19
C SER A 192 -12.36 6.94 30.26
N MET A 193 -13.25 7.86 29.89
CA MET A 193 -13.91 8.79 30.83
C MET A 193 -15.01 8.09 31.66
N SER A 194 -15.38 8.67 32.80
CA SER A 194 -16.53 8.21 33.58
C SER A 194 -17.84 8.39 32.80
N PRO A 195 -18.89 7.58 33.07
CA PRO A 195 -20.17 7.68 32.35
C PRO A 195 -20.81 9.07 32.48
N GLU A 196 -20.80 9.66 33.67
CA GLU A 196 -21.30 11.03 33.92
C GLU A 196 -20.61 12.07 33.02
N ARG A 197 -19.30 11.95 32.85
CA ARG A 197 -18.52 12.84 31.98
C ARG A 197 -18.80 12.61 30.50
N LYS A 198 -19.09 11.37 30.10
CA LYS A 198 -19.52 11.07 28.73
C LYS A 198 -20.87 11.72 28.44
N SER A 199 -21.84 11.62 29.35
CA SER A 199 -23.15 12.26 29.22
C SER A 199 -23.05 13.79 29.12
N TYR A 200 -22.18 14.41 29.93
CA TYR A 200 -21.90 15.85 29.85
C TYR A 200 -21.40 16.30 28.46
N TRP A 201 -20.50 15.54 27.84
CA TRP A 201 -19.95 15.87 26.52
C TRP A 201 -20.88 15.48 25.37
N LEU A 202 -21.74 14.48 25.57
CA LEU A 202 -22.77 14.06 24.61
C LEU A 202 -24.04 14.91 24.68
N GLU A 203 -24.13 15.85 25.64
CA GLU A 203 -25.32 16.68 25.86
C GLU A 203 -26.57 15.84 26.16
N GLU A 204 -26.37 14.67 26.78
CA GLU A 204 -27.44 13.76 27.24
C GLU A 204 -27.93 14.10 28.67
N ASP A 205 -27.42 15.21 29.24
CA ASP A 205 -27.75 15.79 30.55
C ASP A 205 -28.89 16.82 30.48
#